data_AF-A0A7D5GEN2-F1
#
_entry.id   AF-A0A7D5GEN2-F1
#
_cell.length_a   1.000
_cell.length_b   1.000
_cell.length_c   1.000
_cell.angle_alpha   90.00
_cell.angle_beta   90.00
_cell.angle_gamma   90.00
#
_symmetry.space_group_name_H-M   'P 1'
#
loop_
_entity.id
_entity.type
_entity.pdbx_description
1 polymer ?
#
loop_
_entity_poly.entity_id
_entity_poly.type
_entity_poly.pdbx_seq_one_letter_code
_entity_poly.pdbx_strand_id
1 'polypeptide(L)'
;MYELEQLKPSVSEATVYKHIQKLIDAGIVEEVILPDGERRQGYPWKFYGLTDEGRAFLEEHNLLAAEETLQRIYETIADKPAKMVKYENAPRPTTR
;
A
#
# COMPACT_ATOMS: atom_id res chain seq x y z
N MET A 1 7.24 1.41 -2.90
CA MET A 1 6.85 2.84 -2.83
C MET A 1 6.22 3.31 -4.14
N TYR A 2 6.78 2.93 -5.29
CA TYR A 2 6.24 3.23 -6.63
C TYR A 2 4.70 3.27 -6.77
N GLU A 3 3.96 2.24 -6.37
CA GLU A 3 2.49 2.25 -6.49
C GLU A 3 1.84 3.43 -5.72
N LEU A 4 2.30 3.74 -4.51
CA LEU A 4 1.81 4.87 -3.72
C LEU A 4 2.15 6.23 -4.36
N GLU A 5 3.35 6.34 -4.95
CA GLU A 5 3.78 7.55 -5.67
C GLU A 5 2.90 7.79 -6.92
N GLN A 6 2.57 6.72 -7.65
CA GLN A 6 1.70 6.83 -8.84
C GLN A 6 0.27 7.26 -8.49
N LEU A 7 -0.25 6.87 -7.33
CA LEU A 7 -1.58 7.27 -6.86
C LEU A 7 -1.65 8.70 -6.31
N LYS A 8 -0.50 9.29 -5.99
CA LYS A 8 -0.38 10.64 -5.44
C LYS A 8 0.71 11.42 -6.17
N PRO A 9 0.56 11.71 -7.48
CA PRO A 9 1.61 12.35 -8.27
C PRO A 9 1.89 13.80 -7.85
N SER A 10 0.97 14.44 -7.11
CA SER A 10 1.17 15.77 -6.52
C SER A 10 2.04 15.76 -5.26
N VAL A 11 2.38 14.59 -4.72
CA VAL A 11 3.18 14.42 -3.50
C VAL A 11 4.54 13.83 -3.90
N SER A 12 5.63 14.43 -3.41
CA SER A 12 6.97 13.92 -3.73
C SER A 12 7.23 12.56 -3.09
N GLU A 13 8.07 11.75 -3.71
CA GLU A 13 8.49 10.43 -3.19
C GLU A 13 8.97 10.50 -1.73
N ALA A 14 9.83 11.49 -1.42
CA ALA A 14 10.33 11.72 -0.07
C ALA A 14 9.21 12.03 0.94
N THR A 15 8.15 12.72 0.49
CA THR A 15 6.99 13.04 1.34
C THR A 15 6.12 11.82 1.56
N VAL A 16 5.86 11.01 0.52
CA VAL A 16 5.16 9.72 0.67
C VAL A 16 5.92 8.82 1.64
N TYR A 17 7.24 8.70 1.48
CA TYR A 17 8.09 7.93 2.39
C TYR A 17 8.00 8.43 3.84
N LYS A 18 8.13 9.73 4.06
CA LYS A 18 8.01 10.34 5.40
C LYS A 18 6.65 10.09 6.04
N HIS A 19 5.56 10.09 5.28
CA HIS A 19 4.24 9.78 5.80
C HIS A 19 4.10 8.31 6.18
N ILE A 20 4.58 7.39 5.34
CA ILE A 20 4.57 5.96 5.66
C ILE A 20 5.41 5.68 6.91
N GLN A 21 6.60 6.28 7.04
CA GLN A 21 7.42 6.10 8.24
C GLN A 21 6.69 6.58 9.50
N LYS A 22 6.01 7.73 9.46
CA LYS A 22 5.22 8.21 10.60
C LYS A 22 4.08 7.25 10.98
N LEU A 23 3.43 6.62 10.00
CA LEU A 23 2.37 5.65 10.25
C LEU A 23 2.95 4.34 10.83
N ILE A 24 4.15 3.95 10.43
CA ILE A 24 4.89 2.83 11.00
C ILE A 24 5.30 3.13 12.45
N ASP A 25 5.88 4.29 12.71
CA ASP A 25 6.30 4.71 14.06
C ASP A 25 5.11 4.81 15.02
N ALA A 26 3.91 5.10 14.50
CA ALA A 26 2.67 5.12 15.25
C ALA A 26 2.00 3.75 15.40
N GLY A 27 2.55 2.68 14.80
CA GLY A 27 1.99 1.33 14.84
C GLY A 27 0.72 1.13 14.02
N ILE A 28 0.40 2.03 13.08
CA ILE A 28 -0.78 1.95 12.22
C ILE A 28 -0.50 1.13 10.96
N VAL A 29 0.71 1.27 10.43
CA VAL A 29 1.18 0.57 9.23
C VAL A 29 2.38 -0.30 9.61
N GLU A 30 2.54 -1.43 8.95
CA GLU A 30 3.73 -2.26 9.08
C GLU A 30 4.39 -2.54 7.73
N GLU A 31 5.69 -2.83 7.77
CA GLU A 31 6.42 -3.33 6.61
C GLU A 31 6.33 -4.85 6.55
N VAL A 32 5.78 -5.38 5.46
CA VAL A 32 5.69 -6.83 5.24
C VAL A 32 6.65 -7.22 4.12
N ILE A 33 7.62 -8.07 4.46
CA ILE A 33 8.65 -8.53 3.53
C ILE A 33 8.30 -9.94 3.07
N LEU A 34 8.31 -10.16 1.75
CA LEU A 34 8.18 -11.50 1.20
C LEU A 34 9.39 -12.37 1.58
N PRO A 35 9.18 -13.62 2.01
CA PRO A 35 10.24 -14.61 2.19
C PRO A 35 11.05 -14.78 0.90
N ASP A 36 12.35 -15.05 1.01
CA ASP A 36 13.25 -15.16 -0.16
C ASP A 36 12.75 -16.14 -1.23
N GLY A 37 12.13 -17.26 -0.82
CA GLY A 37 11.57 -18.26 -1.73
C GLY A 37 10.33 -17.81 -2.52
N GLU A 38 9.69 -16.71 -2.11
CA GLU A 38 8.49 -16.16 -2.75
C GLU A 38 8.79 -14.93 -3.63
N ARG A 39 10.01 -14.40 -3.54
CA ARG A 39 10.43 -13.23 -4.31
C ARG A 39 10.56 -13.58 -5.79
N ARG A 40 10.17 -12.65 -6.66
CA ARG A 40 10.35 -12.75 -8.12
C ARG A 40 11.21 -11.59 -8.63
N GLN A 41 12.14 -11.88 -9.52
CA GLN A 41 13.03 -10.87 -10.09
C GLN A 41 12.22 -9.78 -10.81
N GLY A 42 12.52 -8.52 -10.50
CA GLY A 42 11.85 -7.37 -11.10
C GLY A 42 10.42 -7.11 -10.58
N TYR A 43 10.03 -7.75 -9.48
CA TYR A 43 8.81 -7.48 -8.71
C TYR A 43 9.16 -6.90 -7.32
N PRO A 44 8.24 -6.15 -6.70
CA PRO A 44 8.41 -5.72 -5.31
C PRO A 44 8.45 -6.93 -4.38
N TRP A 45 9.24 -6.80 -3.31
CA TRP A 45 9.36 -7.79 -2.24
C TRP A 45 9.10 -7.19 -0.86
N LYS A 46 8.93 -5.87 -0.77
CA LYS A 46 8.54 -5.13 0.44
C LYS A 46 7.21 -4.43 0.19
N PHE A 47 6.25 -4.70 1.06
CA PHE A 47 4.89 -4.19 1.03
C PHE A 47 4.57 -3.48 2.34
N TYR A 48 3.44 -2.77 2.36
CA TYR A 48 2.95 -2.08 3.54
C TYR A 48 1.49 -2.46 3.76
N GLY A 49 1.17 -2.87 4.98
CA GLY A 49 -0.18 -3.24 5.40
C GLY A 49 -0.62 -2.38 6.59
N LEU A 50 -1.94 -2.29 6.82
CA LEU A 50 -2.43 -1.83 8.12
C LEU A 50 -2.24 -2.95 9.12
N THR A 51 -1.71 -2.62 10.29
CA THR A 51 -1.75 -3.50 11.45
C THR A 51 -3.20 -3.71 11.89
N ASP A 52 -3.46 -4.74 12.69
CA ASP A 52 -4.79 -4.96 13.25
C ASP A 52 -5.23 -3.78 14.14
N GLU A 53 -4.32 -3.26 14.98
CA GLU A 53 -4.56 -2.07 15.81
C GLU A 53 -4.78 -0.82 14.96
N GLY A 54 -4.00 -0.65 13.89
CA GLY A 54 -4.13 0.45 12.95
C GLY A 54 -5.47 0.43 12.23
N ARG A 55 -5.94 -0.76 11.81
CA ARG A 55 -7.26 -0.90 11.19
C ARG A 55 -8.37 -0.59 12.19
N ALA A 56 -8.30 -1.11 13.42
CA ALA A 56 -9.28 -0.82 14.46
C ALA A 56 -9.35 0.68 14.78
N PHE A 57 -8.20 1.34 14.90
CA PHE A 57 -8.11 2.78 15.14
C PHE A 57 -8.77 3.60 14.01
N LEU A 58 -8.47 3.27 12.75
CA LEU A 58 -9.06 3.96 11.60
C LEU A 58 -10.58 3.74 11.49
N GLU A 59 -11.06 2.54 11.82
CA GLU A 59 -12.48 2.20 11.87
C GLU A 59 -13.21 3.00 12.97
N GLU A 60 -12.66 3.03 14.20
CA GLU A 60 -13.22 3.78 15.34
C GLU A 60 -13.37 5.28 15.01
N HIS A 61 -12.41 5.82 14.26
CA HIS A 61 -12.43 7.21 13.81
C HIS A 61 -13.20 7.45 12.49
N ASN A 62 -13.94 6.45 12.00
CA ASN A 62 -14.78 6.52 10.79
C ASN A 62 -14.00 6.90 9.52
N LEU A 63 -12.70 6.56 9.46
CA LEU A 63 -11.83 6.84 8.32
C LEU A 63 -11.87 5.74 7.25
N LEU A 64 -12.46 4.59 7.55
CA LEU A 64 -12.65 3.47 6.62
C LEU A 64 -14.07 3.39 6.03
N ALA A 65 -14.99 4.28 6.42
CA ALA A 65 -16.38 4.25 5.96
C ALA A 65 -16.55 4.34 4.44
N ALA A 66 -15.57 4.93 3.74
CA ALA A 66 -15.57 5.05 2.28
C ALA A 66 -14.64 4.02 1.58
N GLU A 67 -14.11 3.02 2.29
CA GLU A 67 -13.14 2.06 1.75
C GLU A 67 -13.66 1.37 0.47
N GLU A 68 -14.92 0.91 0.46
CA GLU A 68 -15.54 0.30 -0.73
C GLU A 68 -15.62 1.28 -1.92
N THR A 69 -15.90 2.56 -1.64
CA THR A 69 -15.96 3.59 -2.68
C THR A 69 -14.58 3.87 -3.24
N LEU A 70 -13.57 3.97 -2.38
CA LEU A 70 -12.17 4.16 -2.77
C LEU A 70 -11.64 2.96 -3.57
N GLN A 71 -12.04 1.74 -3.21
CA GLN A 71 -11.71 0.53 -3.95
C GLN A 71 -12.29 0.58 -5.38
N ARG A 72 -13.57 0.91 -5.55
CA ARG A 72 -14.19 1.05 -6.87
C ARG A 72 -13.48 2.12 -7.71
N ILE A 73 -13.14 3.26 -7.11
CA ILE A 73 -12.39 4.32 -7.81
C ILE A 73 -11.03 3.78 -8.28
N TYR A 74 -10.30 3.05 -7.43
CA TYR A 74 -9.01 2.45 -7.78
C TYR A 74 -9.11 1.44 -8.94
N GLU A 75 -10.15 0.61 -8.92
CA GLU A 75 -10.43 -0.39 -9.96
C GLU A 75 -10.78 0.25 -11.31
N THR A 76 -11.35 1.46 -11.30
CA THR A 76 -11.74 2.20 -12.51
C THR A 76 -10.62 3.01 -13.17
N ILE A 77 -9.41 3.03 -12.59
CA ILE A 77 -8.26 3.72 -13.20
C ILE A 77 -7.87 2.98 -14.49
N ALA A 78 -8.25 3.52 -15.64
CA ALA A 78 -8.03 2.90 -16.95
C ALA A 78 -6.56 2.96 -17.42
N ASP A 79 -5.86 4.06 -17.13
CA ASP A 79 -4.52 4.35 -17.67
C ASP A 79 -3.40 4.09 -16.64
N LYS A 80 -3.49 2.97 -15.91
CA LYS A 80 -2.40 2.58 -14.98
C LYS A 80 -1.12 2.31 -15.77
N PRO A 81 0.04 2.87 -15.38
CA PRO A 81 1.31 2.59 -16.04
C PRO A 81 1.60 1.08 -16.06
N ALA A 82 2.16 0.55 -17.15
CA ALA A 82 2.43 -0.88 -17.29
C ALA A 82 3.27 -1.47 -16.12
N LYS A 83 4.19 -0.68 -15.57
CA LYS A 83 4.97 -1.05 -14.38
C LYS A 83 4.11 -1.19 -13.13
N MET A 84 3.09 -0.34 -12.95
CA MET A 84 2.14 -0.42 -11.84
C MET A 84 1.30 -1.69 -11.96
N VAL A 85 0.73 -1.95 -13.14
CA VAL A 85 -0.03 -3.18 -13.42
C VAL A 85 0.84 -4.42 -13.18
N LYS A 86 2.10 -4.40 -13.61
CA LYS A 86 3.05 -5.49 -13.30
C LYS A 86 3.19 -5.70 -11.78
N TYR A 87 3.33 -4.63 -11.00
CA TYR A 87 3.52 -4.71 -9.54
C TYR A 87 2.24 -5.10 -8.79
N GLU A 88 1.07 -4.69 -9.28
CA GLU A 88 -0.24 -5.17 -8.78
C GLU A 88 -0.33 -6.70 -8.84
N ASN A 89 0.22 -7.31 -9.91
CA ASN A 89 0.24 -8.75 -10.13
C ASN A 89 1.47 -9.47 -9.52
N ALA A 90 2.23 -8.81 -8.64
CA ALA A 90 3.31 -9.45 -7.89
C ALA A 90 2.77 -10.52 -6.92
N PRO A 91 3.58 -11.51 -6.51
CA PRO A 91 3.31 -12.24 -5.28
C PRO A 91 3.07 -11.25 -4.13
N ARG A 92 2.04 -11.47 -3.32
CA ARG A 92 1.66 -10.61 -2.19
C ARG A 92 1.74 -11.42 -0.91
N PRO A 93 2.18 -10.84 0.22
CA PRO A 93 2.07 -11.50 1.52
C PRO A 93 0.61 -11.87 1.80
N THR A 94 0.39 -13.11 2.26
CA THR A 94 -0.95 -13.61 2.62
C THR A 94 -1.26 -13.42 4.10
N THR A 95 -0.22 -13.18 4.91
CA THR A 95 -0.32 -12.85 6.32
C THR A 95 -0.63 -11.36 6.45
N ARG A 96 -1.73 -11.06 7.14
CA ARG A 96 -1.89 -9.79 7.85
C ARG A 96 -1.09 -9.91 9.13
#